data_AF-A0AAX3XA63-F1
#
_entry.id   AF-A0AAX3XA63-F1
#
_cell.length_a   1.000
_cell.length_b   1.000
_cell.length_c   1.000
_cell.angle_alpha   90.00
_cell.angle_beta   90.00
_cell.angle_gamma   90.00
#
_symmetry.space_group_name_H-M   'P 1'
#
loop_
_entity.id
_entity.type
_entity.pdbx_description
1 polymer ?
#
loop_
_entity_poly.entity_id
_entity_poly.type
_entity_poly.pdbx_seq_one_letter_code
_entity_poly.pdbx_strand_id
1 'polypeptide(L)' 'MGNKVTAIDRLAELVKEYDFPIEALKSVIGRISSWQGNTNDDPYLWQQVRYFEELVKQGYVTKRK' A
#
# COMPACT_ATOMS: atom_id res chain seq x y z
N MET A 1 21.83 -11.17 5.31
CA MET A 1 21.17 -10.30 4.33
C MET A 1 19.86 -9.85 4.94
N GLY A 2 19.71 -8.58 5.29
CA GLY A 2 18.42 -8.07 5.76
C GLY A 2 17.41 -8.15 4.62
N ASN A 3 16.25 -8.76 4.85
CA ASN A 3 15.17 -8.75 3.86
C ASN A 3 14.82 -7.29 3.54
N LYS A 4 15.09 -6.86 2.31
CA LYS A 4 14.67 -5.53 1.83
C LYS A 4 13.15 -5.53 1.78
N VAL A 5 12.50 -4.65 2.54
CA VAL A 5 11.04 -4.46 2.47
C VAL A 5 10.70 -3.94 1.08
N THR A 6 9.86 -4.68 0.35
CA THR A 6 9.37 -4.26 -0.97
C THR A 6 8.12 -3.39 -0.83
N ALA A 7 7.71 -2.73 -1.92
CA ALA A 7 6.48 -1.94 -1.92
C ALA A 7 5.24 -2.80 -1.63
N ILE A 8 5.21 -4.04 -2.16
CA ILE A 8 4.12 -4.99 -1.90
C ILE A 8 4.08 -5.40 -0.42
N ASP A 9 5.24 -5.69 0.18
CA ASP A 9 5.31 -6.01 1.61
C ASP A 9 4.76 -4.87 2.46
N ARG A 10 5.15 -3.63 2.14
CA ARG A 10 4.70 -2.44 2.86
C ARG A 10 3.20 -2.19 2.70
N LEU A 11 2.64 -2.41 1.51
CA LEU A 11 1.19 -2.33 1.29
C LEU A 11 0.44 -3.38 2.13
N ALA A 12 0.95 -4.61 2.19
CA ALA A 12 0.34 -5.67 2.99
C ALA A 12 0.36 -5.34 4.49
N GLU A 13 1.47 -4.80 5.00
CA GLU A 13 1.58 -4.30 6.37
C GLU A 13 0.55 -3.21 6.67
N LEU A 14 0.44 -2.20 5.80
CA LEU A 14 -0.50 -1.10 5.99
C LEU A 14 -1.94 -1.60 6.05
N VAL A 15 -2.35 -2.46 5.11
CA VAL A 15 -3.72 -3.00 5.08
C VAL A 15 -4.02 -3.87 6.31
N LYS A 16 -3.01 -4.54 6.87
CA LYS A 16 -3.13 -5.30 8.12
C LYS A 16 -3.21 -4.40 9.36
N GLU A 17 -2.51 -3.26 9.35
CA GLU A 17 -2.44 -2.36 10.50
C GLU A 17 -3.61 -1.36 10.55
N TYR A 18 -4.16 -0.94 9.41
CA TYR A 18 -5.17 0.12 9.33
C TYR A 18 -6.44 -0.33 8.59
N ASP A 19 -7.57 0.29 8.96
CA ASP A 19 -8.85 0.14 8.28
C ASP A 19 -9.00 1.21 7.20
N PHE A 20 -8.57 0.87 5.98
CA PHE A 20 -8.73 1.74 4.82
C PHE A 20 -10.17 1.73 4.28
N PRO A 21 -10.67 2.86 3.76
CA PRO A 21 -11.93 2.91 3.03
C PRO A 21 -11.91 1.94 1.87
N ILE A 22 -13.04 1.25 1.63
CA ILE A 22 -13.15 0.23 0.59
C ILE A 22 -12.81 0.78 -0.81
N GLU A 23 -13.12 2.06 -1.08
CA GLU A 23 -12.80 2.70 -2.36
C GLU A 23 -11.29 2.94 -2.54
N ALA A 24 -10.57 3.27 -1.47
CA ALA A 24 -9.11 3.39 -1.50
C ALA A 24 -8.46 2.02 -1.75
N LEU A 25 -8.96 0.97 -1.09
CA LEU A 25 -8.52 -0.42 -1.30
C LEU A 25 -8.74 -0.87 -2.74
N LYS A 26 -9.96 -0.70 -3.27
CA LYS A 26 -10.28 -1.05 -4.67
C LYS A 26 -9.39 -0.32 -5.67
N SER A 27 -9.16 0.98 -5.46
CA SER A 27 -8.31 1.78 -6.35
C SER A 27 -6.88 1.24 -6.39
N VAL A 28 -6.27 0.98 -5.24
CA VAL A 28 -4.91 0.46 -5.14
C VAL A 28 -4.82 -0.97 -5.69
N ILE A 29 -5.76 -1.86 -5.35
CA ILE A 29 -5.82 -3.22 -5.90
C ILE A 29 -5.94 -3.18 -7.42
N GLY A 30 -6.80 -2.33 -7.98
CA GLY A 30 -6.94 -2.20 -9.44
C GLY A 30 -5.64 -1.74 -10.12
N ARG A 31 -4.90 -0.82 -9.50
CA ARG A 31 -3.59 -0.34 -10.00
C ARG A 31 -2.53 -1.43 -9.95
N ILE A 32 -2.49 -2.20 -8.87
CA ILE A 32 -1.55 -3.32 -8.72
C ILE A 32 -1.89 -4.43 -9.72
N SER A 33 -3.15 -4.80 -9.86
CA SER A 33 -3.59 -5.86 -10.78
C SER A 33 -3.38 -5.52 -12.26
N SER A 34 -3.39 -4.24 -12.62
CA SER A 34 -3.14 -3.76 -13.99
C SER A 34 -1.67 -3.42 -14.26
N TRP A 35 -0.82 -3.41 -13.24
CA TRP A 35 0.59 -3.10 -13.38
C TRP A 35 1.37 -4.26 -14.01
N GLN A 36 2.26 -3.93 -14.95
CA GLN A 36 3.01 -4.87 -15.79
C GLN A 36 4.53 -4.80 -15.53
N GLY A 37 4.95 -4.37 -14.33
CA GLY A 37 6.37 -4.28 -13.99
C GLY A 37 6.96 -5.62 -13.52
N ASN A 38 8.29 -5.63 -13.37
CA ASN A 38 9.06 -6.88 -13.18
C ASN A 38 9.58 -7.09 -11.75
N THR A 39 9.26 -6.19 -10.81
CA THR A 39 9.77 -6.25 -9.43
C THR A 39 8.76 -5.72 -8.42
N ASN A 40 8.59 -6.42 -7.31
CA ASN A 40 7.73 -5.97 -6.20
C ASN A 40 8.23 -4.68 -5.53
N ASP A 41 9.43 -4.22 -5.89
CA ASP A 41 10.07 -2.99 -5.43
C ASP A 41 10.10 -1.92 -6.54
N ASP A 42 8.96 -1.70 -7.18
CA ASP A 42 8.82 -0.77 -8.32
C ASP A 42 8.41 0.64 -7.86
N PRO A 43 8.98 1.72 -8.44
CA PRO A 43 8.59 3.09 -8.13
C PRO A 43 7.08 3.38 -8.23
N TYR A 44 6.38 2.73 -9.15
CA TYR A 44 4.93 2.82 -9.32
C TYR A 44 4.17 2.23 -8.14
N LEU A 45 4.61 1.07 -7.63
CA LEU A 45 4.03 0.46 -6.44
C LEU A 45 4.30 1.31 -5.19
N TRP A 46 5.48 1.90 -5.10
CA TRP A 46 5.81 2.87 -4.04
C TRP A 46 4.93 4.12 -4.06
N GLN A 47 4.35 4.52 -5.20
CA GLN A 47 3.35 5.58 -5.21
C GLN A 47 2.08 5.16 -4.48
N GLN A 48 1.68 3.89 -4.57
CA GLN A 48 0.51 3.37 -3.86
C GLN A 48 0.76 3.28 -2.36
N VAL A 49 1.98 2.89 -1.95
CA VAL A 49 2.41 2.94 -0.55
C VAL A 49 2.26 4.35 0.01
N ARG A 50 2.85 5.35 -0.67
CA ARG A 50 2.79 6.75 -0.22
C ARG A 50 1.37 7.27 -0.11
N TYR A 51 0.48 6.87 -1.02
CA TYR A 51 -0.93 7.23 -0.94
C TYR A 51 -1.57 6.71 0.35
N PHE A 52 -1.38 5.44 0.70
CA PHE A 52 -1.88 4.87 1.95
C PHE A 52 -1.24 5.51 3.19
N GLU A 53 0.07 5.75 3.18
CA GLU A 53 0.76 6.42 4.29
C GLU A 53 0.25 7.85 4.51
N GLU A 54 -0.09 8.57 3.43
CA GLU A 54 -0.66 9.91 3.54
C GLU A 54 -2.07 9.87 4.13
N LEU A 55 -2.90 8.88 3.78
CA LEU A 55 -4.22 8.69 4.43
C LEU A 55 -4.09 8.44 5.93
N VAL A 56 -3.09 7.64 6.34
CA VAL A 56 -2.76 7.40 7.76
C VAL A 56 -2.34 8.70 8.43
N LYS A 57 -1.38 9.41 7.83
CA LYS A 57 -0.83 10.67 8.36
C LYS A 57 -1.89 11.76 8.53
N GLN A 58 -2.84 11.83 7.60
CA GLN A 58 -3.94 12.80 7.64
C GLN A 58 -5.08 12.37 8.56
N GLY A 59 -5.01 11.19 9.18
CA GLY A 59 -6.03 10.70 10.11
C GLY A 59 -7.32 10.24 9.44
N TYR A 60 -7.30 9.98 8.12
CA TYR A 60 -8.46 9.47 7.38
C TYR A 60 -8.76 8.01 7.67
N VAL A 61 -7.83 7.29 8.30
CA VAL A 61 -7.97 5.86 8.62
C VAL A 61 -7.63 5.61 10.08
N THR A 62 -8.26 4.58 10.65
CA THR A 62 -8.03 4.16 12.03
C THR A 62 -7.13 2.92 12.06
N LYS A 63 -6.28 2.84 13.08
CA LYS A 63 -5.52 1.63 13.35
C LYS A 63 -6.47 0.51 13.79
N ARG A 64 -6.30 -0.69 13.23
CA ARG A 64 -7.08 -1.88 13.61
C ARG A 64 -6.76 -2.24 15.06
N LYS A 65 -7.79 -2.66 15.79
CA LYS A 65 -7.70 -3.14 17.18
C LYS A 65 -7.30 -4.61 17.24
#